data_AF-A0A819HBS0-F1
#
_entry.id   AF-A0A819HBS0-F1
#
_cell.length_a   1.000
_cell.length_b   1.000
_cell.length_c   1.000
_cell.angle_alpha   90.00
_cell.angle_beta   90.00
_cell.angle_gamma   90.00
#
_symmetry.space_group_name_H-M   'P 1'
#
loop_
_entity.id
_entity.type
_entity.pdbx_description
1 polymer ?
#
loop_
_entity_poly.entity_id
_entity_poly.type
_entity_poly.pdbx_seq_one_letter_code
_entity_poly.pdbx_strand_id
1 'polypeptide(L)' 'MNNSIDSPIINQTQFPSLTRICINEISIRNDSYIISMYIKNIEQSEIDIKVRKKESADQWKSSFNVT' A
#
# COMPACT_ATOMS: atom_id res chain seq x y z
N MET A 1 -6.43 -20.80 -25.29
CA MET A 1 -5.92 -19.40 -25.18
C MET A 1 -5.90 -19.08 -23.69
N ASN A 2 -4.70 -19.04 -23.09
CA ASN A 2 -4.50 -18.74 -21.67
C ASN A 2 -4.43 -17.23 -21.47
N ASN A 3 -5.39 -16.65 -20.74
CA ASN A 3 -5.23 -15.31 -20.18
C ASN A 3 -4.58 -15.45 -18.81
N SER A 4 -3.24 -15.39 -18.77
CA SER A 4 -2.51 -15.12 -17.52
C SER A 4 -2.77 -13.67 -17.17
N ILE A 5 -3.60 -13.45 -16.14
CA ILE A 5 -3.72 -12.13 -15.52
C ILE A 5 -2.52 -12.02 -14.58
N ASP A 6 -1.54 -11.20 -14.96
CA ASP A 6 -0.42 -10.83 -14.09
C ASP A 6 -0.98 -10.16 -12.83
N SER A 7 -1.13 -10.96 -11.78
CA SER A 7 -1.49 -10.48 -10.45
C SER A 7 -0.29 -9.69 -9.90
N PRO A 8 -0.51 -8.53 -9.26
CA PRO A 8 0.60 -7.75 -8.71
C PRO A 8 1.43 -8.62 -7.78
N ILE A 9 2.74 -8.70 -8.04
CA ILE A 9 3.69 -9.47 -7.23
C ILE A 9 3.71 -8.85 -5.84
N ILE A 10 3.03 -9.50 -4.89
CA ILE A 10 3.02 -9.11 -3.48
C ILE A 10 4.34 -9.60 -2.88
N ASN A 11 5.34 -8.72 -2.86
CA ASN A 11 6.59 -8.95 -2.12
C ASN A 11 6.31 -8.84 -0.61
N GLN A 12 5.86 -9.94 0.00
CA GLN A 12 5.67 -10.04 1.45
C GLN A 12 7.04 -10.13 2.12
N THR A 13 7.46 -9.06 2.80
CA THR A 13 8.57 -9.11 3.76
C THR A 13 7.95 -9.10 5.16
N GLN A 14 8.03 -10.24 5.85
CA GLN A 14 7.48 -10.39 7.21
C GLN A 14 8.38 -9.66 8.22
N PHE A 15 7.91 -8.52 8.71
CA PHE A 15 8.44 -7.84 9.90
C PHE A 15 7.41 -7.99 11.03
N PRO A 16 7.81 -8.36 12.27
CA PRO A 16 6.90 -8.79 13.33
C PRO A 16 6.10 -7.65 14.01
N SER A 17 5.82 -6.54 13.33
CA SER A 17 4.98 -5.46 13.85
C SER A 17 4.20 -4.66 12.81
N LEU A 18 4.59 -4.69 11.53
CA LEU A 18 3.87 -4.08 10.42
C LEU A 18 4.11 -4.94 9.18
N THR A 19 3.11 -5.70 8.76
CA THR A 19 3.22 -6.47 7.50
C THR A 19 2.93 -5.51 6.34
N ARG A 20 3.95 -5.17 5.56
CA ARG A 20 3.79 -4.34 4.36
C ARG A 20 3.14 -5.18 3.26
N ILE A 21 1.97 -4.75 2.78
CA ILE A 21 1.19 -5.52 1.80
C ILE A 21 1.55 -5.12 0.37
N CYS A 22 1.50 -3.82 0.08
CA CYS A 22 1.76 -3.33 -1.27
C CYS A 22 2.37 -1.93 -1.28
N ILE A 23 3.10 -1.67 -2.35
CA ILE A 23 3.62 -0.36 -2.71
C ILE A 23 3.28 -0.18 -4.18
N ASN A 24 2.45 0.80 -4.48
CA ASN A 24 2.13 1.13 -5.86
C ASN A 24 2.49 2.58 -6.12
N GLU A 25 3.11 2.80 -7.26
CA GLU A 25 3.22 4.14 -7.82
C GLU A 25 2.01 4.41 -8.70
N ILE A 26 1.35 5.54 -8.47
CA ILE A 26 0.23 6.00 -9.27
C ILE A 26 0.45 7.43 -9.72
N SER A 27 0.04 7.74 -10.94
CA SER A 27 -0.01 9.12 -11.42
C SER A 27 -1.45 9.60 -11.35
N ILE A 28 -1.68 10.71 -10.64
CA ILE A 28 -2.98 11.39 -10.61
C ILE A 28 -2.76 12.79 -11.16
N ARG A 29 -3.42 13.11 -12.29
CA ARG A 29 -3.16 14.34 -13.05
C ARG A 29 -1.67 14.39 -13.45
N ASN A 30 -0.97 15.45 -13.05
CA ASN A 30 0.44 15.70 -13.40
C ASN A 30 1.40 15.34 -12.25
N ASP A 31 0.90 14.71 -11.19
CA ASP A 31 1.66 14.40 -9.99
C ASP A 31 1.82 12.88 -9.83
N SER A 32 2.99 12.45 -9.36
CA SER A 32 3.27 11.04 -9.07
C SER A 32 3.21 10.79 -7.58
N TYR A 33 2.53 9.72 -7.18
CA TYR A 33 2.34 9.36 -5.79
C TYR A 33 2.81 7.93 -5.55
N ILE A 34 3.40 7.71 -4.38
CA ILE A 34 3.68 6.38 -3.86
C ILE A 34 2.65 6.09 -2.77
N ILE A 35 1.83 5.07 -3.00
CA ILE A 35 0.91 4.52 -2.02
C ILE A 35 1.60 3.32 -1.37
N SER A 36 1.66 3.31 -0.04
CA SER A 36 2.13 2.17 0.75
C SER A 36 1.02 1.71 1.70
N MET A 37 0.69 0.42 1.67
CA MET A 37 -0.31 -0.19 2.54
C MET A 37 0.35 -1.18 3.51
N TYR A 38 -0.09 -1.16 4.76
CA TYR A 38 0.44 -1.98 5.85
C TYR A 38 -0.71 -2.58 6.66
N ILE A 39 -0.58 -3.85 7.07
CA ILE A 39 -1.39 -4.41 8.15
C ILE A 39 -0.68 -4.09 9.45
N LYS A 40 -1.36 -3.32 10.31
CA LYS A 40 -0.87 -2.93 11.63
C LYS A 40 -1.21 -3.98 12.70
N ASN A 41 -2.37 -4.60 12.59
CA ASN A 41 -2.75 -5.74 13.42
C ASN A 41 -3.62 -6.70 12.60
N ILE A 42 -3.15 -7.93 12.41
CA ILE A 42 -3.87 -8.96 11.64
C ILE A 42 -5.12 -9.43 12.41
N GLU A 43 -5.06 -9.53 13.74
CA GLU A 43 -6.18 -10.00 14.56
C GLU A 43 -7.33 -9.00 14.61
N GLN A 44 -7.00 -7.70 14.62
CA GLN A 44 -7.97 -6.60 14.60
C GLN A 44 -8.29 -6.11 13.19
N SER A 45 -7.70 -6.73 12.17
CA SER A 45 -7.82 -6.33 10.76
C SER A 45 -7.59 -4.83 10.54
N GLU A 46 -6.60 -4.25 11.23
CA GLU A 46 -6.26 -2.83 11.11
C GLU A 46 -5.29 -2.61 9.95
N ILE A 47 -5.68 -1.75 9.00
CA ILE A 47 -4.88 -1.38 7.83
C ILE A 47 -4.50 0.10 7.89
N ASP A 48 -3.21 0.37 7.66
CA ASP A 48 -2.66 1.70 7.44
C ASP A 48 -2.40 1.91 5.94
N ILE A 49 -2.90 3.02 5.39
CA ILE A 49 -2.54 3.51 4.05
C ILE A 49 -1.75 4.81 4.21
N LYS A 50 -0.57 4.87 3.61
CA LYS A 50 0.25 6.06 3.48
C LYS A 50 0.36 6.45 2.01
N VAL A 51 0.09 7.72 1.70
CA VAL A 51 0.27 8.30 0.36
C VAL A 51 1.34 9.37 0.46
N ARG A 52 2.34 9.33 -0.43
CA ARG A 52 3.39 10.35 -0.50
C ARG A 52 3.52 10.85 -1.93
N LYS A 53 3.53 12.17 -2.13
CA LYS A 53 3.85 12.76 -3.42
C LYS A 53 5.36 12.61 -3.71
N LYS A 54 5.77 12.22 -4.92
CA LYS A 54 7.19 11.91 -5.21
C LYS A 54 8.03 13.17 -5.25
N GLU A 55 7.47 14.24 -5.81
CA GLU A 55 8.15 15.49 -6.12
C GLU A 55 8.15 16.48 -4.94
N SER A 56 7.43 16.18 -3.85
CA SER A 56 7.37 17.02 -2.64
C SER A 56 7.49 16.20 -1.36
N ALA A 57 7.57 16.91 -0.23
CA ALA A 57 7.54 16.29 1.10
C ALA A 57 6.10 15.96 1.58
N ASP A 58 5.08 16.22 0.74
CA ASP A 58 3.69 16.04 1.13
C ASP A 58 3.36 14.55 1.33
N GLN A 59 2.75 14.26 2.47
CA GLN A 59 2.34 12.93 2.85
C GLN A 59 1.01 12.95 3.59
N TRP A 60 0.21 11.92 3.34
CA TRP A 60 -1.06 11.68 4.02
C TRP A 60 -1.07 10.26 4.55
N LYS A 61 -1.72 10.06 5.70
CA LYS A 61 -1.89 8.75 6.31
C LYS A 61 -3.33 8.59 6.77
N SER A 62 -3.90 7.43 6.53
CA SER A 62 -5.18 7.01 7.09
C SER A 62 -5.07 5.60 7.64
N SER A 63 -5.82 5.33 8.71
CA SER A 63 -5.91 4.03 9.37
C SER A 63 -7.38 3.63 9.43
N PHE A 64 -7.70 2.37 9.16
CA PHE A 64 -9.07 1.86 9.25
C PHE A 64 -9.09 0.38 9.63
N ASN A 65 -10.19 -0.04 10.25
CA ASN A 65 -10.46 -1.44 10.54
C ASN A 65 -11.27 -2.04 9.37
N VAL A 66 -10.93 -3.26 8.96
CA VAL A 66 -11.70 -4.02 7.97
C VAL A 66 -12.74 -4.87 8.70
N THR A 67 -14.01 -4.73 8.32
CA THR A 67 -15.15 -5.53 8.81
C THR A 67 -15.47 -6.68 7.89
#